data_AF-A0A0T6AEP0-F1
#
_entry.id   AF-A0A0T6AEP0-F1
#
_cell.length_a   1.000
_cell.length_b   1.000
_cell.length_c   1.000
_cell.angle_alpha   90.00
_cell.angle_beta   90.00
_cell.angle_gamma   90.00
#
_symmetry.space_group_name_H-M   'P 1'
#
loop_
_entity.id
_entity.type
_entity.pdbx_description
1 polymer ?
#
loop_
_entity_poly.entity_id
_entity_poly.type
_entity_poly.pdbx_seq_one_letter_code
_entity_poly.pdbx_strand_id
1 'polypeptide(L)' 'MYLVKEVGVTTVPGSSFYAHPELGRTKIRFCFPKTDDMLQEAGRRLQKLKQA' A
#
# COMPACT_ATOMS: atom_id res chain seq x y z
N MET A 1 -2.54 -0.14 -9.57
CA MET A 1 -1.60 0.93 -10.01
C MET A 1 -1.89 2.31 -9.40
N TYR A 2 -3.11 2.62 -8.98
CA TYR A 2 -3.47 3.92 -8.39
C TYR A 2 -2.56 4.39 -7.24
N LEU A 3 -2.29 3.54 -6.23
CA LEU A 3 -1.42 3.91 -5.09
C LEU A 3 -0.01 4.34 -5.54
N VAL A 4 0.55 3.69 -6.55
CA VAL A 4 1.89 4.04 -7.05
C VAL A 4 1.83 5.34 -7.86
N LYS A 5 0.89 5.45 -8.79
CA LYS A 5 0.81 6.57 -9.73
C LYS A 5 0.31 7.88 -9.09
N GLU A 6 -0.77 7.82 -8.33
CA GLU A 6 -1.47 9.01 -7.81
C GLU A 6 -1.04 9.35 -6.38
N VAL A 7 -0.78 8.32 -5.57
CA VAL A 7 -0.44 8.50 -4.15
C VAL A 7 1.08 8.52 -3.95
N GLY A 8 1.85 7.83 -4.79
CA GLY A 8 3.30 7.72 -4.68
C GLY A 8 3.75 6.76 -3.58
N VAL A 9 2.95 5.71 -3.31
CA VAL A 9 3.25 4.67 -2.31
C VAL A 9 3.10 3.28 -2.92
N THR A 10 4.13 2.45 -2.78
CA THR A 10 4.15 1.08 -3.30
C THR A 10 3.74 0.07 -2.24
N THR A 11 2.98 -0.95 -2.65
CA THR A 11 2.51 -2.05 -1.79
C THR A 11 2.60 -3.37 -2.54
N VAL A 12 2.59 -4.49 -1.81
CA VAL A 12 2.44 -5.82 -2.44
C VAL A 12 0.95 -6.20 -2.44
N PRO A 13 0.35 -6.57 -3.59
CA PRO A 13 -1.03 -7.05 -3.64
C PRO A 13 -1.23 -8.31 -2.79
N GLY A 14 -2.36 -8.38 -2.08
CA GLY A 14 -2.73 -9.53 -1.26
C GLY A 14 -2.90 -10.80 -2.08
N SER A 15 -3.33 -10.69 -3.35
CA SER A 15 -3.55 -11.81 -4.26
C SER A 15 -2.32 -12.72 -4.44
N SER A 16 -1.11 -12.22 -4.22
CA SER A 16 0.12 -13.02 -4.28
C SER A 16 0.33 -13.97 -3.10
N PHE A 17 -0.48 -13.83 -2.03
CA PHE A 17 -0.31 -14.59 -0.78
C PHE A 17 -1.42 -15.61 -0.51
N TYR A 18 -2.40 -15.74 -1.41
CA TYR A 18 -3.49 -16.71 -1.28
C TYR A 18 -3.44 -17.70 -2.45
N ALA A 19 -3.72 -18.98 -2.17
CA ALA A 19 -3.89 -19.99 -3.21
C ALA A 19 -5.04 -19.63 -4.17
N HIS A 20 -6.06 -18.96 -3.64
CA HIS A 20 -7.21 -18.40 -4.34
C HIS A 20 -7.07 -16.86 -4.38
N PRO A 21 -6.61 -16.25 -5.50
CA PRO A 21 -6.25 -14.83 -5.58
C PRO A 21 -7.38 -13.85 -5.21
N GLU A 22 -8.63 -14.24 -5.42
CA GLU A 22 -9.82 -13.47 -5.10
C GLU A 22 -9.97 -13.19 -3.60
N LEU A 23 -9.45 -14.07 -2.75
CA LEU A 23 -9.45 -13.88 -1.29
C LEU A 23 -8.51 -12.74 -0.86
N GLY A 24 -7.50 -12.44 -1.68
CA GLY A 24 -6.52 -11.38 -1.45
C GLY A 24 -6.81 -10.07 -2.18
N ARG A 25 -7.86 -10.00 -3.02
CA ARG A 25 -8.09 -8.87 -3.95
C ARG A 25 -8.27 -7.51 -3.28
N THR A 26 -8.75 -7.48 -2.04
CA THR A 26 -8.96 -6.26 -1.24
C THR A 26 -7.89 -6.02 -0.19
N LYS A 27 -6.84 -6.84 -0.18
CA LYS A 27 -5.75 -6.78 0.81
C LYS A 27 -4.48 -6.30 0.14
N ILE A 28 -3.65 -5.61 0.91
CA ILE A 28 -2.31 -5.18 0.52
C ILE A 28 -1.35 -5.38 1.71
N ARG A 29 -0.06 -5.58 1.42
CA ARG A 29 0.99 -5.69 2.45
C ARG A 29 1.96 -4.52 2.34
N PHE A 30 2.18 -3.84 3.46
CA PHE A 30 3.25 -2.87 3.65
C PHE A 30 4.50 -3.54 4.24
N CYS A 31 5.65 -2.96 3.94
CA CYS A 31 6.95 -3.40 4.44
C CYS A 31 7.54 -2.27 5.30
N PHE A 32 7.48 -2.43 6.63
CA PHE A 32 7.93 -1.45 7.61
C PHE A 32 9.45 -1.36 7.91
N PRO A 33 10.36 -2.29 7.53
CA PRO A 33 11.79 -2.08 7.73
C PRO A 33 12.32 -1.02 6.76
N LYS A 34 12.12 0.24 7.13
CA LYS A 34 12.50 1.50 6.46
C LYS A 34 12.88 2.50 7.55
N THR A 35 13.48 3.62 7.16
CA THR A 35 13.76 4.71 8.10
C THR A 35 12.46 5.39 8.55
N ASP A 36 12.46 5.99 9.72
CA ASP A 36 11.28 6.66 10.28
C ASP A 36 10.77 7.76 9.37
N ASP A 37 11.66 8.56 8.79
CA ASP A 37 11.38 9.60 7.81
C ASP A 37 10.67 9.06 6.56
N MET A 38 11.08 7.89 6.05
CA MET A 38 10.36 7.24 4.95
C MET A 38 8.96 6.78 5.36
N LEU A 39 8.80 6.23 6.58
CA LEU A 39 7.50 5.78 7.08
C LEU A 39 6.54 6.96 7.30
N GLN A 40 7.04 8.08 7.84
CA GLN A 40 6.26 9.31 8.02
C GLN A 40 5.83 9.91 6.67
N GLU A 41 6.75 9.97 5.69
CA GLU A 41 6.42 10.46 4.35
C GLU A 41 5.38 9.57 3.65
N ALA A 42 5.49 8.24 3.78
CA ALA A 42 4.47 7.32 3.28
C ALA A 42 3.11 7.56 3.95
N GLY A 43 3.09 7.74 5.27
CA GLY A 43 1.88 8.08 6.03
C GLY A 43 1.24 9.40 5.60
N ARG A 44 2.06 10.43 5.34
CA ARG A 44 1.62 11.74 4.81
C ARG A 44 1.00 11.59 3.42
N ARG A 45 1.64 10.85 2.52
CA ARG A 45 1.11 10.58 1.17
C ARG A 45 -0.22 9.84 1.22
N LEU A 46 -0.34 8.84 2.08
CA LEU A 46 -1.57 8.06 2.24
C LEU A 46 -2.77 8.90 2.73
N GLN A 47 -2.55 10.06 3.37
CA GLN A 47 -3.66 10.96 3.75
C GLN A 47 -4.47 11.46 2.54
N LYS A 48 -3.90 11.46 1.32
CA LYS A 48 -4.64 11.79 0.08
C LYS A 48 -5.88 10.90 -0.14
N LEU A 49 -5.89 9.70 0.44
CA LEU A 49 -7.01 8.76 0.34
C LEU A 49 -8.21 9.12 1.22
N LYS A 50 -8.06 10.03 2.20
CA LYS A 50 -9.12 10.39 3.16
C LYS A 50 -10.25 11.25 2.57
N GLN A 51 -10.23 11.54 1.27
CA GLN A 51 -11.23 12.37 0.59
C GLN A 51 -12.05 11.61 -0.47
N ALA A 52 -12.09 10.28 -0.41
CA ALA A 52 -12.95 9.46 -1.28
C ALA A 52 -14.19 8.97 -0.53
#